data_AF-A0A839ES60-F1
#
_entry.id   AF-A0A839ES60-F1
#
_cell.length_a   1.000
_cell.length_b   1.000
_cell.length_c   1.000
_cell.angle_alpha   90.00
_cell.angle_beta   90.00
_cell.angle_gamma   90.00
#
_symmetry.space_group_name_H-M   'P 1'
#
loop_
_entity.id
_entity.type
_entity.pdbx_description
1 polymer ?
#
loop_
_entity_poly.entity_id
_entity_poly.type
_entity_poly.pdbx_seq_one_letter_code
_entity_poly.pdbx_strand_id
1 'polypeptide(L)'
;MWINFDDKQLEYVKAAMIAFADGNERDAKLFWLEELRDLRERLEQEAKDYRSIAAKIDESKANFDPNDPYLAAAREAANHELEIDEDAAVSPGADPGAWVQAWIWVSNEAAGLDVEDTCRDCLEEYAEGGDGYNGRCPDCADAAEARGDSDD
;
A
#
# COMPACT_ATOMS: atom_id res chain seq x y z
N MET A 1 5.24 1.56 6.39
CA MET A 1 4.80 0.88 5.15
C MET A 1 3.40 1.35 4.88
N TRP A 2 3.24 2.22 3.89
CA TRP A 2 1.93 2.66 3.43
C TRP A 2 1.61 1.81 2.20
N ILE A 3 0.47 1.12 2.23
CA ILE A 3 -0.01 0.31 1.12
C ILE A 3 -1.13 1.13 0.48
N ASN A 4 -0.95 1.50 -0.77
CA ASN A 4 -2.00 2.14 -1.54
C ASN A 4 -3.00 1.06 -1.99
N PHE A 5 -4.24 1.16 -1.56
CA PHE A 5 -5.33 0.27 -1.96
C PHE A 5 -6.33 1.06 -2.77
N ASP A 6 -6.71 0.55 -3.94
CA ASP A 6 -7.85 1.10 -4.66
C ASP A 6 -9.15 0.92 -3.85
N ASP A 7 -10.20 1.64 -4.24
CA ASP A 7 -11.46 1.64 -3.51
C ASP A 7 -12.04 0.24 -3.32
N LYS A 8 -11.92 -0.62 -4.33
CA LYS A 8 -12.45 -1.98 -4.35
C LYS A 8 -11.62 -2.90 -3.47
N GLN A 9 -10.29 -2.79 -3.53
CA GLN A 9 -9.37 -3.49 -2.63
C GLN A 9 -9.65 -3.12 -1.18
N LEU A 10 -9.86 -1.83 -0.89
CA LEU A 10 -10.14 -1.38 0.47
C LEU A 10 -11.51 -1.88 0.97
N GLU A 11 -12.53 -1.93 0.10
CA GLU A 11 -13.81 -2.57 0.43
C GLU A 11 -13.63 -4.06 0.75
N TYR A 12 -12.82 -4.80 -0.01
CA TYR A 12 -12.54 -6.20 0.27
C TYR A 12 -11.80 -6.39 1.60
N VAL A 13 -10.79 -5.58 1.88
CA VAL A 13 -10.05 -5.62 3.16
C VAL A 13 -11.03 -5.36 4.31
N LYS A 14 -11.84 -4.31 4.21
CA LYS A 14 -12.85 -3.99 5.23
C LYS A 14 -13.84 -5.13 5.43
N ALA A 15 -14.40 -5.69 4.36
CA ALA A 15 -15.33 -6.80 4.42
C ALA A 15 -14.68 -8.03 5.08
N ALA A 16 -13.43 -8.32 4.77
CA ALA A 16 -12.67 -9.40 5.40
C ALA A 16 -12.48 -9.16 6.91
N MET A 17 -12.12 -7.95 7.33
CA MET A 17 -11.99 -7.62 8.76
C MET A 17 -13.31 -7.83 9.51
N ILE A 18 -14.44 -7.41 8.94
CA ILE A 18 -15.77 -7.62 9.55
C ILE A 18 -16.09 -9.12 9.63
N ALA A 19 -15.83 -9.88 8.57
CA ALA A 19 -16.08 -11.32 8.55
C ALA A 19 -15.23 -12.07 9.60
N PHE A 20 -13.96 -11.69 9.78
CA PHE A 20 -13.11 -12.25 10.83
C PHE A 20 -13.61 -11.89 12.24
N ALA A 21 -14.05 -10.64 12.43
CA ALA A 21 -14.64 -10.23 13.71
C ALA A 21 -15.90 -11.05 14.05
N ASP A 22 -16.80 -11.23 13.08
CA ASP A 22 -18.03 -12.00 13.26
C ASP A 22 -17.74 -13.49 13.53
N GLY A 23 -16.74 -14.05 12.84
CA GLY A 23 -16.25 -15.40 13.07
C GLY A 23 -15.73 -15.59 14.51
N ASN A 24 -14.84 -14.69 14.94
CA ASN A 24 -14.26 -14.73 16.28
C ASN A 24 -15.32 -14.53 17.38
N GLU A 25 -16.28 -13.63 17.19
CA GLU A 25 -17.39 -13.46 18.13
C GLU A 25 -18.27 -14.71 18.23
N ARG A 26 -18.54 -15.37 17.10
CA ARG A 26 -19.32 -16.61 17.07
C ARG A 26 -18.57 -17.71 17.81
N ASP A 27 -17.29 -17.86 17.56
CA ASP A 27 -16.48 -18.91 18.15
C ASP A 27 -16.29 -18.67 19.66
N ALA A 28 -16.09 -17.42 20.08
CA ALA A 28 -16.09 -17.03 21.50
C ALA A 28 -17.38 -17.45 22.24
N LYS A 29 -18.55 -17.32 21.59
CA LYS A 29 -19.85 -17.73 22.16
C LYS A 29 -19.99 -19.25 22.31
N LEU A 30 -19.25 -20.05 21.53
CA LEU A 30 -19.24 -21.50 21.63
C LEU A 30 -18.38 -22.00 22.81
N PHE A 31 -17.41 -21.21 23.27
CA PHE A 31 -16.53 -21.57 24.39
C PHE A 31 -17.08 -21.07 25.73
N TRP A 32 -18.08 -21.78 26.25
CA TRP A 32 -18.69 -21.49 27.56
C TRP A 32 -18.01 -22.20 28.75
N LEU A 33 -17.13 -23.16 28.50
CA LEU A 33 -16.40 -23.89 29.54
C LEU A 33 -15.33 -22.99 30.17
N GLU A 34 -15.22 -23.00 31.50
CA GLU A 34 -14.26 -22.16 32.23
C GLU A 34 -12.80 -22.45 31.85
N GLU A 35 -12.49 -23.71 31.51
CA GLU A 35 -11.18 -24.15 31.02
C GLU A 35 -10.76 -23.48 29.70
N LEU A 36 -11.71 -22.91 28.95
CA LEU A 36 -11.49 -22.21 27.68
C LEU A 36 -11.66 -20.70 27.78
N ARG A 37 -11.73 -20.15 29.00
CA ARG A 37 -11.92 -18.71 29.24
C ARG A 37 -10.88 -17.85 28.53
N ASP A 38 -9.60 -18.19 28.63
CA ASP A 38 -8.51 -17.41 28.00
C ASP A 38 -8.63 -17.40 26.47
N LEU A 39 -9.10 -18.50 25.89
CA LEU A 39 -9.37 -18.56 24.45
C LEU A 39 -10.55 -17.67 24.07
N ARG A 40 -11.64 -17.69 24.86
CA ARG A 40 -12.79 -16.82 24.65
C ARG A 40 -12.39 -15.34 24.72
N GLU A 41 -11.70 -14.93 25.78
CA GLU A 41 -11.28 -13.53 25.97
C GLU A 41 -10.39 -13.05 24.82
N ARG A 42 -9.48 -13.90 24.33
CA ARG A 42 -8.65 -13.61 23.16
C ARG A 42 -9.48 -13.41 21.89
N LEU A 43 -10.40 -14.33 21.59
CA LEU A 43 -11.27 -14.23 20.40
C LEU A 43 -12.14 -12.97 20.46
N GLU A 44 -12.69 -12.64 21.64
CA GLU A 44 -13.44 -11.40 21.84
C GLU A 44 -12.58 -10.16 21.61
N GLN A 45 -11.31 -10.18 22.05
CA GLN A 45 -10.40 -9.07 21.84
C GLN A 45 -10.01 -8.92 20.36
N GLU A 46 -9.63 -10.02 19.69
CA GLU A 46 -9.33 -10.02 18.26
C GLU A 46 -10.53 -9.53 17.43
N ALA A 47 -11.76 -9.91 17.79
CA ALA A 47 -12.96 -9.41 17.13
C ALA A 47 -13.11 -7.89 17.25
N LYS A 48 -12.85 -7.32 18.45
CA LYS A 48 -12.83 -5.87 18.66
C LYS A 48 -11.74 -5.20 17.83
N ASP A 49 -10.56 -5.80 17.78
CA ASP A 49 -9.43 -5.24 17.03
C ASP A 49 -9.73 -5.19 15.53
N TYR A 50 -10.30 -6.26 14.96
CA TYR A 50 -10.74 -6.26 13.56
C TYR A 50 -11.83 -5.22 13.26
N ARG A 51 -12.82 -5.06 14.14
CA ARG A 51 -13.83 -3.99 13.97
C ARG A 51 -13.22 -2.60 14.07
N SER A 52 -12.25 -2.42 14.98
CA SER A 52 -11.52 -1.15 15.13
C SER A 52 -10.73 -0.80 13.86
N ILE A 53 -10.08 -1.77 13.24
CA ILE A 53 -9.39 -1.59 11.95
C ILE A 53 -10.40 -1.20 10.86
N ALA A 54 -11.52 -1.92 10.75
CA ALA A 54 -12.57 -1.60 9.77
C ALA A 54 -13.13 -0.17 9.94
N ALA A 55 -13.31 0.28 11.19
CA ALA A 55 -13.76 1.64 11.49
C ALA A 55 -12.71 2.70 11.11
N LYS A 56 -11.42 2.42 11.35
CA LYS A 56 -10.32 3.32 10.95
C LYS A 56 -10.20 3.47 9.45
N ILE A 57 -10.52 2.43 8.68
CA ILE A 57 -10.59 2.51 7.22
C ILE A 57 -11.66 3.53 6.78
N ASP A 58 -12.86 3.46 7.37
CA ASP A 58 -13.93 4.42 7.08
C ASP A 58 -13.58 5.83 7.49
N GLU A 59 -12.99 6.00 8.68
CA GLU A 59 -12.54 7.29 9.18
C GLU A 59 -11.45 7.89 8.26
N SER A 60 -10.48 7.09 7.84
CA SER A 60 -9.42 7.54 6.94
C SER A 60 -9.98 7.99 5.58
N LYS A 61 -10.93 7.23 5.02
CA LYS A 61 -11.63 7.62 3.79
C LYS A 61 -12.44 8.90 3.94
N ALA A 62 -13.17 9.02 5.05
CA ALA A 62 -14.01 10.20 5.29
C ALA A 62 -13.20 11.48 5.52
N ASN A 63 -11.98 11.35 6.06
CA ASN A 63 -11.09 12.46 6.35
C ASN A 63 -10.14 12.80 5.19
N PHE A 64 -10.12 12.00 4.12
CA PHE A 64 -9.33 12.31 2.94
C PHE A 64 -9.94 13.51 2.18
N ASP A 65 -9.17 14.58 2.07
CA ASP A 65 -9.52 15.76 1.26
C ASP A 65 -8.61 15.83 0.04
N PRO A 66 -9.10 15.55 -1.18
CA PRO A 66 -8.30 15.67 -2.40
C PRO A 66 -7.86 17.11 -2.70
N ASN A 67 -8.46 18.11 -2.03
CA ASN A 67 -8.12 19.52 -2.15
C ASN A 67 -7.36 20.05 -0.92
N ASP A 68 -6.74 19.17 -0.12
CA ASP A 68 -5.94 19.59 1.03
C ASP A 68 -4.86 20.61 0.59
N PRO A 69 -4.80 21.81 1.21
CA PRO A 69 -3.87 22.86 0.78
C PRO A 69 -2.40 22.47 0.96
N TYR A 70 -2.06 21.61 1.92
CA TYR A 70 -0.70 21.08 2.07
C TYR A 70 -0.35 20.14 0.94
N LEU A 71 -1.29 19.29 0.51
CA LEU A 71 -1.12 18.40 -0.64
C LEU A 71 -0.94 19.20 -1.93
N ALA A 72 -1.75 20.23 -2.14
CA ALA A 72 -1.61 21.14 -3.29
C ALA A 72 -0.24 21.83 -3.31
N ALA A 73 0.20 22.38 -2.16
CA ALA A 73 1.51 23.03 -2.06
C ALA A 73 2.68 22.05 -2.28
N ALA A 74 2.56 20.82 -1.78
CA ALA A 74 3.55 19.78 -2.02
C ALA A 74 3.65 19.39 -3.50
N ARG A 75 2.51 19.28 -4.21
CA ARG A 75 2.48 19.01 -5.66
C ARG A 75 3.13 20.13 -6.46
N GLU A 76 2.93 21.40 -6.09
CA GLU A 76 3.61 22.52 -6.74
C GLU A 76 5.14 22.49 -6.53
N ALA A 77 5.61 21.90 -5.44
CA ALA A 77 7.02 21.74 -5.12
C ALA A 77 7.66 20.47 -5.72
N ALA A 78 6.85 19.53 -6.22
CA ALA A 78 7.31 18.28 -6.83
C ALA A 78 8.17 18.54 -8.07
N ASN A 79 9.11 17.63 -8.35
CA ASN A 79 10.01 17.72 -9.49
C ASN A 79 10.48 16.32 -9.95
N HIS A 80 11.39 16.25 -10.91
CA HIS A 80 11.87 14.99 -11.48
C HIS A 80 12.54 14.02 -10.47
N GLU A 81 12.97 14.50 -9.31
CA GLU A 81 13.55 13.68 -8.24
C GLU A 81 12.60 13.50 -7.04
N LEU A 82 11.43 14.15 -7.06
CA LEU A 82 10.45 14.17 -5.96
C LEU A 82 9.01 14.11 -6.48
N GLU A 83 8.32 13.01 -6.23
CA GLU A 83 6.94 12.75 -6.66
C GLU A 83 5.96 12.74 -5.47
N ILE A 84 4.74 13.22 -5.71
CA ILE A 84 3.64 13.28 -4.73
C ILE A 84 2.41 12.60 -5.34
N ASP A 85 1.96 11.51 -4.74
CA ASP A 85 0.77 10.77 -5.20
C ASP A 85 -0.52 11.60 -5.05
N GLU A 86 -1.55 11.25 -5.81
CA GLU A 86 -2.86 11.91 -5.74
C GLU A 86 -3.54 11.74 -4.37
N ASP A 87 -3.25 10.65 -3.69
CA ASP A 87 -3.80 10.26 -2.40
C ASP A 87 -2.75 10.28 -1.28
N ALA A 88 -1.64 11.00 -1.48
CA ALA A 88 -0.56 11.08 -0.51
C ALA A 88 -1.07 11.50 0.88
N ALA A 89 -0.68 10.74 1.91
CA ALA A 89 -1.10 11.01 3.27
C ALA A 89 -0.55 12.36 3.77
N VAL A 90 -1.42 13.14 4.44
CA VAL A 90 -1.06 14.40 5.09
C VAL A 90 -1.12 14.21 6.61
N SER A 91 -0.04 14.54 7.30
CA SER A 91 0.07 14.47 8.76
C SER A 91 0.36 15.86 9.33
N PRO A 92 -0.57 16.46 10.10
CA PRO A 92 -0.34 17.74 10.75
C PRO A 92 0.91 17.72 11.64
N GLY A 93 1.74 18.76 11.53
CA GLY A 93 2.93 18.92 12.36
C GLY A 93 2.57 19.34 13.80
N ALA A 94 3.56 19.23 14.69
CA ALA A 94 3.45 19.80 16.05
C ALA A 94 3.52 21.34 16.04
N ASP A 95 4.15 21.90 15.00
CA ASP A 95 4.23 23.33 14.70
C ASP A 95 3.32 23.67 13.49
N PRO A 96 3.04 24.96 13.19
CA PRO A 96 2.26 25.34 12.02
C PRO A 96 2.84 24.76 10.72
N GLY A 97 2.15 23.78 10.13
CA GLY A 97 2.56 23.05 8.93
C GLY A 97 2.05 21.60 8.95
N ALA A 98 2.36 20.86 7.89
CA ALA A 98 2.07 19.43 7.79
C ALA A 98 3.18 18.70 7.03
N TRP A 99 3.32 17.42 7.30
CA TRP A 99 4.11 16.48 6.53
C TRP A 99 3.23 15.87 5.45
N VAL A 100 3.70 15.88 4.21
CA VAL A 100 3.05 15.21 3.08
C VAL A 100 3.93 14.04 2.65
N GLN A 101 3.32 12.88 2.43
CA GLN A 101 4.03 11.72 1.90
C GLN A 101 4.55 12.01 0.49
N ALA A 102 5.80 11.61 0.23
CA ALA A 102 6.47 11.81 -1.04
C ALA A 102 7.34 10.60 -1.40
N TRP A 103 7.55 10.42 -2.69
CA TRP A 103 8.55 9.51 -3.26
C TRP A 103 9.77 10.30 -3.69
N ILE A 104 10.96 9.79 -3.38
CA ILE A 104 12.22 10.35 -3.85
C ILE A 104 12.81 9.34 -4.82
N TRP A 105 13.13 9.80 -6.04
CA TRP A 105 13.82 8.96 -7.01
C TRP A 105 15.27 8.74 -6.57
N VAL A 106 15.70 7.48 -6.52
CA VAL A 106 17.08 7.10 -6.24
C VAL A 106 17.53 6.15 -7.35
N SER A 107 18.54 6.56 -8.12
CA SER A 107 19.09 5.70 -9.17
C SER A 107 19.83 4.49 -8.60
N ASN A 108 19.99 3.44 -9.41
CA ASN A 108 20.79 2.27 -9.05
C ASN A 108 22.23 2.67 -8.67
N GLU A 109 22.85 3.55 -9.47
CA GLU A 109 24.17 4.11 -9.18
C GLU A 109 24.21 4.79 -7.79
N ALA A 110 23.24 5.67 -7.49
CA ALA A 110 23.17 6.38 -6.22
C ALA A 110 22.92 5.44 -5.02
N ALA A 111 22.24 4.32 -5.26
CA ALA A 111 22.04 3.26 -4.27
C ALA A 111 23.26 2.33 -4.12
N GLY A 112 24.30 2.49 -4.94
CA GLY A 112 25.48 1.60 -4.96
C GLY A 112 25.20 0.22 -5.54
N LEU A 113 24.22 0.13 -6.44
CA LEU A 113 23.87 -1.08 -7.17
C LEU A 113 24.57 -1.04 -8.55
N ASP A 114 25.56 -1.90 -8.76
CA ASP A 114 26.35 -2.04 -10.01
C ASP A 114 25.55 -2.73 -11.14
N VAL A 115 24.31 -2.31 -11.38
CA VAL A 115 23.45 -2.91 -12.42
C VAL A 115 22.72 -1.82 -13.20
N GLU A 116 23.42 -1.22 -14.17
CA GLU A 116 22.78 -0.32 -15.15
C GLU A 116 22.03 -1.08 -16.25
N ASP A 117 22.32 -2.38 -16.45
CA ASP A 117 21.86 -3.12 -17.63
C ASP A 117 21.12 -4.43 -17.33
N THR A 118 20.68 -4.72 -16.09
CA THR A 118 20.01 -6.01 -15.80
C THR A 118 18.49 -5.93 -15.85
N CYS A 119 17.86 -6.89 -16.51
CA CYS A 119 16.39 -6.99 -16.56
C CYS A 119 15.81 -7.17 -15.16
N ARG A 120 14.78 -6.38 -14.81
CA ARG A 120 14.06 -6.49 -13.53
C ARG A 120 13.54 -7.90 -13.25
N ASP A 121 13.12 -8.63 -14.29
CA ASP A 121 12.43 -9.91 -14.14
C ASP A 121 13.38 -11.12 -14.18
N CYS A 122 14.36 -11.12 -15.09
CA CYS A 122 15.29 -12.25 -15.27
C CYS A 122 16.72 -11.97 -14.79
N LEU A 123 17.04 -10.73 -14.44
CA LEU A 123 18.35 -10.26 -13.97
C LEU A 123 19.50 -10.45 -14.98
N GLU A 124 19.19 -10.79 -16.24
CA GLU A 124 20.19 -10.86 -17.30
C GLU A 124 20.56 -9.46 -17.80
N GLU A 125 21.86 -9.26 -18.09
CA GLU A 125 22.36 -8.06 -18.74
C GLU A 125 21.82 -7.93 -20.17
N TYR A 126 21.26 -6.78 -20.52
CA TYR A 126 20.77 -6.45 -21.85
C TYR A 126 21.17 -5.03 -22.22
N ALA A 127 21.52 -4.81 -23.50
CA ALA A 127 22.00 -3.51 -23.94
C ALA A 127 20.91 -2.42 -23.80
N GLU A 128 21.29 -1.25 -23.28
CA GLU A 128 20.45 -0.05 -23.27
C GLU A 128 19.80 0.20 -24.65
N GLY A 129 18.49 0.38 -24.67
CA GLY A 129 17.74 0.84 -25.84
C GLY A 129 17.04 -0.24 -26.68
N GLY A 130 16.88 -1.46 -26.15
CA GLY A 130 15.83 -2.36 -26.65
C GLY A 130 14.43 -1.79 -26.38
N ASP A 131 13.42 -2.30 -27.08
CA ASP A 131 11.98 -2.04 -26.88
C ASP A 131 11.44 -2.37 -25.47
N GLY A 132 12.30 -2.85 -24.57
CA GLY A 132 12.02 -3.10 -23.17
C GLY A 132 11.64 -1.83 -22.40
N TYR A 133 10.36 -1.70 -22.09
CA TYR A 133 9.80 -0.65 -21.23
C TYR A 133 10.04 -0.98 -19.74
N ASN A 134 10.16 0.04 -18.87
CA ASN A 134 10.20 -0.11 -17.39
C ASN A 134 11.30 -1.05 -16.81
N GLY A 135 12.48 -1.14 -17.45
CA GLY A 135 13.60 -1.93 -16.93
C GLY A 135 13.49 -3.44 -17.16
N ARG A 136 12.64 -3.89 -18.11
CA ARG A 136 12.63 -5.28 -18.60
C ARG A 136 13.45 -5.40 -19.89
N CYS A 137 14.03 -6.57 -20.14
CA CYS A 137 14.60 -6.90 -21.45
C CYS A 137 13.48 -7.22 -22.47
N PRO A 138 13.77 -7.18 -23.80
CA PRO A 138 12.78 -7.46 -24.85
C PRO A 138 11.98 -8.75 -24.63
N ASP A 139 12.68 -9.86 -24.33
CA ASP A 139 12.05 -11.17 -24.12
C ASP A 139 11.08 -11.17 -22.92
N CYS A 140 11.42 -10.44 -21.86
CA CYS A 140 10.57 -10.33 -20.66
C CYS A 140 9.40 -9.38 -20.87
N ALA A 141 9.58 -8.32 -21.67
CA ALA A 141 8.50 -7.43 -22.07
C ALA A 141 7.47 -8.17 -22.95
N ASP A 142 7.92 -8.88 -23.99
CA ASP A 142 7.07 -9.70 -24.85
C ASP A 142 6.31 -10.78 -24.04
N ALA A 143 6.99 -11.42 -23.09
CA ALA A 143 6.37 -12.41 -22.22
C ALA A 143 5.34 -11.80 -21.27
N ALA A 144 5.48 -10.54 -20.86
CA ALA A 144 4.51 -9.82 -20.03
C ALA A 144 3.28 -9.46 -20.85
N GLU A 145 3.45 -8.90 -22.05
CA GLU A 145 2.34 -8.58 -22.95
C GLU A 145 1.53 -9.83 -23.32
N ALA A 146 2.20 -10.94 -23.63
CA ALA A 146 1.54 -12.20 -23.94
C ALA A 146 0.68 -12.76 -22.77
N ARG A 147 1.01 -12.37 -21.53
CA ARG A 147 0.24 -12.70 -20.32
C ARG A 147 -0.87 -11.70 -20.01
N GLY A 148 -0.91 -10.56 -20.72
CA GLY A 148 -1.81 -9.45 -20.42
C GLY A 148 -1.34 -8.60 -19.23
N ASP A 149 -0.08 -8.72 -18.84
CA ASP A 149 0.58 -7.95 -17.78
C ASP A 149 1.32 -6.74 -18.40
N SER A 150 0.71 -6.07 -19.39
CA SER A 150 1.27 -4.86 -19.98
C SER A 150 1.18 -3.73 -18.96
N ASP A 151 2.32 -3.09 -18.67
CA ASP A 151 2.45 -1.99 -17.70
C ASP A 151 1.89 -0.64 -18.26
N ASP A 152 0.85 -0.70 -19.10
CA ASP A 152 0.13 0.42 -19.77
C ASP A 152 -1.01 1.00 -18.92
#